data_AF-A0A0M4QAA7-F1
#
_entry.id   AF-A0A0M4QAA7-F1
#
_cell.length_a   1.000
_cell.length_b   1.000
_cell.length_c   1.000
_cell.angle_alpha   90.00
_cell.angle_beta   90.00
_cell.angle_gamma   90.00
#
_symmetry.space_group_name_H-M   'P 1'
#
loop_
_entity.id
_entity.type
_entity.pdbx_description
1 polymer ?
#
loop_
_entity_poly.entity_id
_entity_poly.type
_entity_poly.pdbx_seq_one_letter_code
_entity_poly.pdbx_strand_id
1 'polypeptide(L)'
;MSASTEQATTDAAGGAQPAPAVPARRDRRALLTALTVALVLLCAGVAVAVSIGDDGFWRQSGLPVPEPGLKAATVVAKVLAVAATALSAGSLLVGGLVAAPQGSGTVDVHGYRALRRGTLAATVAGMSAIAAGWLSVADMTGNSPGVLASVGPFGWLGAAATIEEPLGWALAGALLLLVALGSAFSLSWKAVAALGLVAACAMAVPAAVHPAATGAGHDWSGDANVLRAVAGTAWLGLVAALVAFRAHGGVVEGRTAAGSAGCSPSAGSCTLPVRSSSSWW
;
A
#
# COMPACT_ATOMS: atom_id res chain seq x y z
N MET A 1 -34.22 74.27 -32.12
CA MET A 1 -34.52 73.01 -32.84
C MET A 1 -33.19 72.44 -33.30
N SER A 2 -32.59 71.59 -32.48
CA SER A 2 -31.28 70.99 -32.73
C SER A 2 -31.50 69.48 -32.88
N ALA A 3 -31.20 68.95 -34.07
CA ALA A 3 -31.25 67.52 -34.34
C ALA A 3 -29.87 66.93 -34.00
N SER A 4 -29.83 66.15 -32.92
CA SER A 4 -28.67 65.36 -32.53
C SER A 4 -28.81 63.97 -33.15
N THR A 5 -27.96 63.65 -34.11
CA THR A 5 -27.83 62.30 -34.68
C THR A 5 -27.14 61.38 -33.66
N GLU A 6 -27.89 60.42 -33.15
CA GLU A 6 -27.46 59.36 -32.25
C GLU A 6 -26.76 58.26 -33.07
N GLN A 7 -25.44 58.09 -32.86
CA GLN A 7 -24.68 56.98 -33.42
C GLN A 7 -24.98 55.70 -32.63
N ALA A 8 -25.65 54.75 -33.28
CA ALA A 8 -25.82 53.40 -32.76
C ALA A 8 -24.46 52.67 -32.74
N THR A 9 -23.86 52.54 -31.57
CA THR A 9 -22.82 51.55 -31.27
C THR A 9 -23.48 50.17 -31.23
N THR A 10 -23.33 49.41 -32.31
CA THR A 10 -23.53 47.96 -32.30
C THR A 10 -22.45 47.31 -31.44
N ASP A 11 -22.82 46.94 -30.22
CA ASP A 11 -22.03 46.04 -29.37
C ASP A 11 -21.86 44.70 -30.10
N ALA A 12 -20.63 44.43 -30.52
CA ALA A 12 -20.21 43.11 -30.95
C ALA A 12 -20.27 42.18 -29.74
N ALA A 13 -21.34 41.38 -29.68
CA ALA A 13 -21.46 40.26 -28.77
C ALA A 13 -20.26 39.32 -28.97
N GLY A 14 -19.27 39.43 -28.09
CA GLY A 14 -18.15 38.51 -28.00
C GLY A 14 -18.68 37.11 -27.74
N GLY A 15 -18.63 36.26 -28.78
CA GLY A 15 -18.88 34.84 -28.66
C GLY A 15 -17.85 34.25 -27.70
N ALA A 16 -18.23 34.09 -26.44
CA ALA A 16 -17.44 33.35 -25.46
C ALA A 16 -17.32 31.90 -25.96
N GLN A 17 -16.15 31.58 -26.50
CA GLN A 17 -15.79 30.25 -26.95
C GLN A 17 -15.90 29.31 -25.73
N PRO A 18 -16.68 28.20 -25.80
CA PRO A 18 -16.85 27.32 -24.66
C PRO A 18 -15.48 26.76 -24.27
N ALA A 19 -15.07 27.02 -23.03
CA ALA A 19 -13.82 26.51 -22.49
C ALA A 19 -13.77 24.99 -22.70
N PRO A 20 -12.66 24.43 -23.21
CA PRO A 20 -12.55 23.00 -23.43
C PRO A 20 -12.80 22.28 -22.11
N ALA A 21 -13.76 21.34 -22.12
CA ALA A 21 -14.01 20.49 -20.98
C ALA A 21 -12.69 19.78 -20.62
N VAL A 22 -12.29 19.85 -19.34
CA VAL A 22 -11.15 19.08 -18.82
C VAL A 22 -11.66 17.86 -18.03
N PRO A 23 -12.13 16.75 -18.67
CA PRO A 23 -12.61 15.57 -17.94
C PRO A 23 -11.61 14.39 -17.98
N ALA A 24 -10.31 14.58 -17.73
CA ALA A 24 -9.34 13.46 -17.86
C ALA A 24 -8.74 12.95 -16.52
N ARG A 25 -8.76 13.74 -15.45
CA ARG A 25 -7.95 13.44 -14.24
C ARG A 25 -8.64 12.52 -13.22
N ARG A 26 -9.97 12.45 -13.21
CA ARG A 26 -10.76 11.61 -12.30
C ARG A 26 -10.78 10.16 -12.78
N ASP A 27 -10.90 9.96 -14.08
CA ASP A 27 -10.98 8.64 -14.73
C ASP A 27 -9.71 7.82 -14.54
N ARG A 28 -8.54 8.47 -14.66
CA ARG A 28 -7.25 7.78 -14.46
C ARG A 28 -7.07 7.20 -13.06
N ARG A 29 -7.64 7.83 -12.03
CA ARG A 29 -7.55 7.35 -10.64
C ARG A 29 -8.42 6.12 -10.42
N ALA A 30 -9.67 6.19 -10.88
CA ALA A 30 -10.60 5.07 -10.83
C ALA A 30 -10.04 3.87 -11.59
N LEU A 31 -9.47 4.10 -12.78
CA LEU A 31 -8.82 3.08 -13.59
C LEU A 31 -7.64 2.41 -12.86
N LEU A 32 -6.73 3.19 -12.25
CA LEU A 32 -5.59 2.61 -11.53
C LEU A 32 -6.02 1.78 -10.32
N THR A 33 -7.01 2.25 -9.57
CA THR A 33 -7.59 1.47 -8.47
C THR A 33 -8.23 0.19 -9.00
N ALA A 34 -9.03 0.28 -10.06
CA ALA A 34 -9.67 -0.88 -10.68
C ALA A 34 -8.65 -1.89 -11.21
N LEU A 35 -7.59 -1.44 -11.87
CA LEU A 35 -6.51 -2.30 -12.35
C LEU A 35 -5.76 -2.97 -11.19
N THR A 36 -5.51 -2.26 -10.09
CA THR A 36 -4.85 -2.83 -8.92
C THR A 36 -5.73 -3.92 -8.29
N VAL A 37 -7.03 -3.65 -8.13
CA VAL A 37 -8.00 -4.63 -7.61
C VAL A 37 -8.11 -5.83 -8.55
N ALA A 38 -8.23 -5.60 -9.86
CA ALA A 38 -8.31 -6.66 -10.86
C ALA A 38 -7.05 -7.55 -10.87
N LEU A 39 -5.86 -6.96 -10.76
CA LEU A 39 -4.62 -7.71 -10.66
C LEU A 39 -4.56 -8.57 -9.38
N VAL A 40 -4.96 -8.01 -8.23
CA VAL A 40 -5.00 -8.77 -6.97
C VAL A 40 -6.00 -9.93 -7.07
N LEU A 41 -7.19 -9.69 -7.64
CA LEU A 41 -8.19 -10.74 -7.86
C LEU A 41 -7.71 -11.81 -8.84
N LEU A 42 -7.01 -11.42 -9.92
CA LEU A 42 -6.41 -12.35 -10.85
C LEU A 42 -5.35 -13.22 -10.18
N CYS A 43 -4.42 -12.60 -9.44
CA CYS A 43 -3.40 -13.33 -8.68
C CYS A 43 -4.02 -14.29 -7.67
N ALA A 44 -5.06 -13.86 -6.95
CA ALA A 44 -5.78 -14.71 -6.00
C ALA A 44 -6.48 -15.87 -6.72
N GLY A 45 -7.16 -15.62 -7.84
CA GLY A 45 -7.82 -16.65 -8.63
C GLY A 45 -6.85 -17.69 -9.19
N VAL A 46 -5.70 -17.25 -9.73
CA VAL A 46 -4.64 -18.14 -10.21
C VAL A 46 -4.05 -18.95 -9.06
N ALA A 47 -3.75 -18.33 -7.93
CA ALA A 47 -3.22 -19.03 -6.75
C ALA A 47 -4.21 -20.09 -6.25
N VAL A 48 -5.49 -19.76 -6.13
CA VAL A 48 -6.54 -20.73 -5.76
C VAL A 48 -6.61 -21.86 -6.78
N ALA A 49 -6.64 -21.55 -8.08
CA ALA A 49 -6.73 -22.57 -9.13
C ALA A 49 -5.56 -23.56 -9.09
N VAL A 50 -4.35 -23.09 -8.78
CA VAL A 50 -3.16 -23.95 -8.64
C VAL A 50 -3.20 -24.75 -7.33
N SER A 51 -3.68 -24.18 -6.23
CA SER A 51 -3.65 -24.82 -4.90
C SER A 51 -4.82 -25.78 -4.63
N ILE A 52 -5.98 -25.61 -5.27
CA ILE A 52 -7.20 -26.33 -4.86
C ILE A 52 -7.12 -27.84 -5.12
N GLY A 53 -6.32 -28.26 -6.10
CA GLY A 53 -6.09 -29.66 -6.44
C GLY A 53 -4.90 -30.31 -5.72
N ASP A 54 -4.14 -29.54 -4.92
CA ASP A 54 -3.00 -30.09 -4.20
C ASP A 54 -3.46 -30.70 -2.86
N ASP A 55 -3.67 -32.02 -2.90
CA ASP A 55 -3.95 -32.85 -1.73
C ASP A 55 -2.72 -33.61 -1.24
N GLY A 56 -1.55 -33.40 -1.87
CA GLY A 56 -0.36 -34.26 -1.69
C GLY A 56 0.07 -34.36 -0.23
N PHE A 57 0.18 -33.20 0.44
CA PHE A 57 0.51 -33.11 1.87
C PHE A 57 -0.48 -33.91 2.73
N TRP A 58 -1.78 -33.64 2.60
CA TRP A 58 -2.84 -34.26 3.38
C TRP A 58 -2.86 -35.78 3.25
N ARG A 59 -2.76 -36.27 2.00
CA ARG A 59 -2.74 -37.70 1.70
C ARG A 59 -1.49 -38.38 2.23
N GLN A 60 -0.31 -37.74 2.13
CA GLN A 60 0.95 -38.29 2.63
C GLN A 60 1.01 -38.31 4.16
N SER A 61 0.42 -37.32 4.83
CA SER A 61 0.36 -37.22 6.29
C SER A 61 -0.77 -38.04 6.91
N GLY A 62 -1.65 -38.65 6.12
CA GLY A 62 -2.82 -39.39 6.60
C GLY A 62 -3.87 -38.51 7.28
N LEU A 63 -3.83 -37.20 7.03
CA LEU A 63 -4.74 -36.21 7.59
C LEU A 63 -5.96 -36.01 6.67
N PRO A 64 -7.14 -35.68 7.24
CA PRO A 64 -8.33 -35.41 6.43
C PRO A 64 -8.10 -34.19 5.53
N VAL A 65 -8.48 -34.30 4.26
CA VAL A 65 -8.35 -33.20 3.30
C VAL A 65 -9.33 -32.08 3.68
N PRO A 66 -8.85 -30.83 3.83
CA PRO A 66 -9.70 -29.68 4.11
C PRO A 66 -10.72 -29.42 2.99
N GLU A 67 -11.87 -28.85 3.37
CA GLU A 67 -12.92 -28.46 2.44
C GLU A 67 -12.38 -27.42 1.43
N PRO A 68 -12.71 -27.53 0.12
CA PRO A 68 -12.14 -26.66 -0.92
C PRO A 68 -12.33 -25.16 -0.68
N GLY A 69 -13.46 -24.75 -0.11
CA GLY A 69 -13.74 -23.37 0.29
C GLY A 69 -12.77 -22.86 1.36
N LEU A 70 -12.43 -23.67 2.36
CA LEU A 70 -11.41 -23.33 3.36
C LEU A 70 -10.03 -23.15 2.72
N LYS A 71 -9.60 -24.08 1.85
CA LYS A 71 -8.34 -23.96 1.11
C LYS A 71 -8.28 -22.66 0.30
N ALA A 72 -9.35 -22.38 -0.45
CA ALA A 72 -9.44 -21.17 -1.26
C ALA A 72 -9.40 -19.90 -0.40
N ALA A 73 -10.14 -19.88 0.72
CA ALA A 73 -10.16 -18.74 1.64
C ALA A 73 -8.78 -18.47 2.25
N THR A 74 -8.06 -19.52 2.68
CA THR A 74 -6.68 -19.41 3.20
C THR A 74 -5.74 -18.78 2.17
N VAL A 75 -5.79 -19.27 0.92
CA VAL A 75 -4.95 -18.75 -0.17
C VAL A 75 -5.29 -17.29 -0.49
N VAL A 76 -6.57 -16.96 -0.60
CA VAL A 76 -7.04 -15.58 -0.85
C VAL A 76 -6.57 -14.64 0.26
N ALA A 77 -6.70 -15.05 1.52
CA ALA A 77 -6.25 -14.24 2.66
C ALA A 77 -4.73 -13.98 2.62
N LYS A 78 -3.92 -14.99 2.30
CA LYS A 78 -2.46 -14.85 2.12
C LYS A 78 -2.12 -13.90 0.97
N VAL A 79 -2.77 -14.03 -0.19
CA VAL A 79 -2.55 -13.14 -1.35
C VAL A 79 -2.92 -11.70 -1.02
N LEU A 80 -4.08 -11.49 -0.38
CA LEU A 80 -4.51 -10.16 0.07
C LEU A 80 -3.53 -9.54 1.05
N ALA A 81 -3.04 -10.33 2.02
CA ALA A 81 -2.06 -9.88 3.00
C ALA A 81 -0.74 -9.44 2.33
N VAL A 82 -0.20 -10.23 1.40
CA VAL A 82 1.04 -9.88 0.68
C VAL A 82 0.84 -8.63 -0.19
N ALA A 83 -0.23 -8.58 -0.97
CA ALA A 83 -0.50 -7.45 -1.86
C ALA A 83 -0.71 -6.15 -1.07
N ALA A 84 -1.49 -6.20 0.00
CA ALA A 84 -1.74 -5.04 0.86
C ALA A 84 -0.47 -4.61 1.61
N THR A 85 0.37 -5.55 2.05
CA THR A 85 1.68 -5.23 2.66
C THR A 85 2.57 -4.49 1.68
N ALA A 86 2.66 -4.96 0.43
CA ALA A 86 3.43 -4.29 -0.62
C ALA A 86 2.92 -2.86 -0.85
N LEU A 87 1.60 -2.68 -1.02
CA LEU A 87 0.99 -1.36 -1.19
C LEU A 87 1.25 -0.43 0.00
N SER A 88 1.23 -0.97 1.23
CA SER A 88 1.56 -0.25 2.45
C SER A 88 3.01 0.22 2.45
N ALA A 89 3.96 -0.72 2.35
CA ALA A 89 5.39 -0.46 2.36
C ALA A 89 5.78 0.56 1.29
N GLY A 90 5.34 0.34 0.05
CA GLY A 90 5.59 1.25 -1.06
C GLY A 90 5.04 2.66 -0.83
N SER A 91 3.79 2.77 -0.38
CA SER A 91 3.16 4.07 -0.16
C SER A 91 3.85 4.86 0.95
N LEU A 92 4.25 4.20 2.03
CA LEU A 92 4.98 4.82 3.13
C LEU A 92 6.41 5.20 2.72
N LEU A 93 7.13 4.34 2.01
CA LEU A 93 8.47 4.64 1.49
C LEU A 93 8.46 5.82 0.51
N VAL A 94 7.51 5.86 -0.43
CA VAL A 94 7.34 7.02 -1.33
C VAL A 94 6.98 8.27 -0.53
N GLY A 95 6.11 8.15 0.48
CA GLY A 95 5.70 9.28 1.31
C GLY A 95 6.82 9.87 2.17
N GLY A 96 7.76 9.04 2.62
CA GLY A 96 8.89 9.47 3.45
C GLY A 96 10.16 9.82 2.67
N LEU A 97 10.43 9.16 1.53
CA LEU A 97 11.72 9.27 0.82
C LEU A 97 11.65 10.01 -0.52
N VAL A 98 10.50 9.99 -1.19
CA VAL A 98 10.34 10.55 -2.55
C VAL A 98 9.60 11.88 -2.50
N ALA A 99 8.55 12.00 -1.69
CA ALA A 99 7.87 13.27 -1.48
C ALA A 99 8.82 14.23 -0.73
N ALA A 100 8.96 15.46 -1.25
CA ALA A 100 9.85 16.45 -0.65
C ALA A 100 9.31 16.82 0.75
N PRO A 101 10.09 16.64 1.84
CA PRO A 101 9.62 17.03 3.16
C PRO A 101 9.50 18.55 3.27
N GLN A 102 8.58 19.03 4.11
CA GLN A 102 8.51 20.44 4.44
C GLN A 102 9.74 20.87 5.26
N GLY A 103 10.01 22.18 5.31
CA GLY A 103 11.10 22.74 6.13
C GLY A 103 10.99 22.39 7.63
N SER A 104 9.79 22.07 8.11
CA SER A 104 9.54 21.60 9.49
C SER A 104 9.94 20.13 9.75
N GLY A 105 10.35 19.38 8.72
CA GLY A 105 10.62 17.94 8.83
C GLY A 105 9.36 17.06 8.80
N THR A 106 8.20 17.63 8.45
CA THR A 106 6.95 16.89 8.24
C THR A 106 6.74 16.53 6.77
N VAL A 107 5.87 15.55 6.51
CA VAL A 107 5.46 15.18 5.15
C VAL A 107 4.72 16.33 4.46
N ASP A 108 4.96 16.51 3.15
CA ASP A 108 4.18 17.45 2.33
C ASP A 108 2.79 16.89 1.98
N VAL A 109 2.06 17.58 1.09
CA VAL A 109 0.73 17.15 0.63
C VAL A 109 0.77 15.79 -0.07
N HIS A 110 1.80 15.52 -0.88
CA HIS A 110 1.91 14.24 -1.59
C HIS A 110 2.30 13.10 -0.65
N GLY A 111 3.20 13.37 0.30
CA GLY A 111 3.62 12.47 1.36
C GLY A 111 2.47 12.14 2.30
N TYR A 112 1.65 13.11 2.67
CA TYR A 112 0.44 12.86 3.47
C TYR A 112 -0.59 11.98 2.73
N ARG A 113 -0.77 12.18 1.43
CA ARG A 113 -1.65 11.32 0.62
C ARG A 113 -1.09 9.91 0.45
N ALA A 114 0.23 9.76 0.40
CA ALA A 114 0.89 8.46 0.39
C ALA A 114 0.77 7.78 1.77
N LEU A 115 0.94 8.54 2.85
CA LEU A 115 0.72 8.09 4.23
C LEU A 115 -0.68 7.52 4.42
N ARG A 116 -1.74 8.25 4.04
CA ARG A 116 -3.12 7.76 4.19
C ARG A 116 -3.41 6.48 3.41
N ARG A 117 -2.85 6.34 2.20
CA ARG A 117 -2.94 5.10 1.42
C ARG A 117 -2.19 3.95 2.09
N GLY A 118 -0.99 4.25 2.60
CA GLY A 118 -0.16 3.31 3.33
C GLY A 118 -0.86 2.81 4.60
N THR A 119 -1.46 3.70 5.39
CA THR A 119 -2.23 3.35 6.58
C THR A 119 -3.38 2.40 6.27
N LEU A 120 -4.21 2.72 5.27
CA LEU A 120 -5.33 1.87 4.87
C LEU A 120 -4.84 0.49 4.40
N ALA A 121 -3.80 0.46 3.56
CA ALA A 121 -3.21 -0.77 3.08
C ALA A 121 -2.60 -1.59 4.22
N ALA A 122 -1.95 -0.97 5.21
CA ALA A 122 -1.42 -1.63 6.39
C ALA A 122 -2.53 -2.28 7.23
N THR A 123 -3.67 -1.59 7.40
CA THR A 123 -4.84 -2.15 8.08
C THR A 123 -5.38 -3.37 7.36
N VAL A 124 -5.58 -3.29 6.03
CA VAL A 124 -6.04 -4.43 5.22
C VAL A 124 -5.03 -5.59 5.32
N ALA A 125 -3.74 -5.29 5.19
CA ALA A 125 -2.68 -6.28 5.29
C ALA A 125 -2.68 -6.98 6.66
N GLY A 126 -2.78 -6.21 7.74
CA GLY A 126 -2.84 -6.73 9.10
C GLY A 126 -4.03 -7.66 9.33
N MET A 127 -5.23 -7.22 8.93
CA MET A 127 -6.45 -8.01 9.05
C MET A 127 -6.40 -9.29 8.20
N SER A 128 -5.95 -9.18 6.94
CA SER A 128 -5.81 -10.34 6.05
C SER A 128 -4.74 -11.33 6.52
N ALA A 129 -3.64 -10.86 7.12
CA ALA A 129 -2.59 -11.73 7.67
C ALA A 129 -3.07 -12.46 8.93
N ILE A 130 -3.82 -11.80 9.83
CA ILE A 130 -4.47 -12.48 10.97
C ILE A 130 -5.47 -13.52 10.47
N ALA A 131 -6.30 -13.17 9.48
CA ALA A 131 -7.22 -14.12 8.86
C ALA A 131 -6.49 -15.30 8.21
N ALA A 132 -5.35 -15.06 7.54
CA ALA A 132 -4.52 -16.11 6.97
C ALA A 132 -3.96 -17.05 8.05
N GLY A 133 -3.50 -16.52 9.19
CA GLY A 133 -3.07 -17.32 10.33
C GLY A 133 -4.22 -18.16 10.89
N TRP A 134 -5.36 -17.54 11.17
CA TRP A 134 -6.57 -18.22 11.66
C TRP A 134 -7.01 -19.36 10.75
N LEU A 135 -7.16 -19.08 9.45
CA LEU A 135 -7.60 -20.05 8.46
C LEU A 135 -6.56 -21.15 8.25
N SER A 136 -5.26 -20.85 8.36
CA SER A 136 -4.20 -21.86 8.32
C SER A 136 -4.27 -22.81 9.52
N VAL A 137 -4.63 -22.34 10.73
CA VAL A 137 -4.88 -23.24 11.87
C VAL A 137 -6.07 -24.16 11.59
N ALA A 138 -7.17 -23.62 11.07
CA ALA A 138 -8.35 -24.42 10.71
C ALA A 138 -7.99 -25.50 9.68
N ASP A 139 -7.26 -25.11 8.63
CA ASP A 139 -6.76 -25.99 7.59
C ASP A 139 -5.88 -27.09 8.19
N MET A 140 -4.80 -26.70 8.89
CA MET A 140 -3.76 -27.58 9.46
C MET A 140 -4.24 -28.55 10.54
N THR A 141 -5.27 -28.18 11.30
CA THR A 141 -5.83 -29.02 12.37
C THR A 141 -7.07 -29.82 11.95
N GLY A 142 -7.62 -29.56 10.76
CA GLY A 142 -8.88 -30.13 10.30
C GLY A 142 -10.12 -29.63 11.07
N ASN A 143 -9.96 -28.64 11.95
CA ASN A 143 -11.08 -28.03 12.66
C ASN A 143 -11.81 -27.03 11.77
N SER A 144 -13.13 -26.93 11.90
CA SER A 144 -13.85 -25.85 11.23
C SER A 144 -13.48 -24.50 11.86
N PRO A 145 -13.44 -23.40 11.08
CA PRO A 145 -13.19 -22.07 11.63
C PRO A 145 -14.15 -21.67 12.76
N GLY A 146 -15.39 -22.16 12.74
CA GLY A 146 -16.39 -21.92 13.79
C GLY A 146 -16.04 -22.57 15.14
N VAL A 147 -15.39 -23.75 15.12
CA VAL A 147 -14.92 -24.40 16.35
C VAL A 147 -13.77 -23.62 16.98
N LEU A 148 -12.86 -23.08 16.18
CA LEU A 148 -11.82 -22.19 16.70
C LEU A 148 -12.42 -20.90 17.30
N ALA A 149 -13.51 -20.40 16.71
CA ALA A 149 -14.18 -19.18 17.15
C ALA A 149 -14.91 -19.35 18.48
N SER A 150 -15.40 -20.56 18.78
CA SER A 150 -16.13 -20.83 20.02
C SER A 150 -15.24 -20.81 21.27
N VAL A 151 -13.93 -21.00 21.13
CA VAL A 151 -12.94 -20.87 22.21
C VAL A 151 -12.65 -19.40 22.55
N GLY A 152 -13.04 -18.47 21.67
CA GLY A 152 -12.87 -17.03 21.82
C GLY A 152 -11.93 -16.43 20.75
N PRO A 153 -11.80 -15.08 20.69
CA PRO A 153 -11.10 -14.38 19.61
C PRO A 153 -9.59 -14.72 19.52
N PHE A 154 -9.01 -15.24 20.61
CA PHE A 154 -7.60 -15.60 20.70
C PHE A 154 -7.39 -17.12 20.93
N GLY A 155 -8.46 -17.92 20.96
CA GLY A 155 -8.39 -19.36 21.30
C GLY A 155 -7.54 -20.19 20.32
N TRP A 156 -7.43 -19.74 19.08
CA TRP A 156 -6.62 -20.34 18.03
C TRP A 156 -5.11 -20.11 18.18
N LEU A 157 -4.67 -19.12 18.98
CA LEU A 157 -3.25 -18.76 19.08
C LEU A 157 -2.39 -19.87 19.70
N GLY A 158 -2.96 -20.67 20.61
CA GLY A 158 -2.26 -21.82 21.18
C GLY A 158 -1.92 -22.86 20.11
N ALA A 159 -2.88 -23.19 19.26
CA ALA A 159 -2.66 -24.08 18.11
C ALA A 159 -1.74 -23.44 17.06
N ALA A 160 -1.87 -22.13 16.81
CA ALA A 160 -0.98 -21.41 15.91
C ALA A 160 0.49 -21.52 16.36
N ALA A 161 0.75 -21.38 17.67
CA ALA A 161 2.09 -21.48 18.23
C ALA A 161 2.71 -22.87 18.09
N THR A 162 1.90 -23.93 17.96
CA THR A 162 2.40 -25.29 17.72
C THR A 162 2.71 -25.60 16.26
N ILE A 163 2.17 -24.84 15.30
CA ILE A 163 2.25 -25.15 13.86
C ILE A 163 3.20 -24.20 13.11
N GLU A 164 3.79 -23.22 13.81
CA GLU A 164 4.77 -22.21 13.34
C GLU A 164 4.30 -21.31 12.17
N GLU A 165 3.88 -21.86 11.03
CA GLU A 165 3.38 -21.10 9.88
C GLU A 165 2.19 -20.19 10.26
N PRO A 166 1.12 -20.68 10.93
CA PRO A 166 0.01 -19.81 11.29
C PRO A 166 0.41 -18.70 12.27
N LEU A 167 1.35 -18.98 13.18
CA LEU A 167 1.90 -17.98 14.09
C LEU A 167 2.67 -16.90 13.31
N GLY A 168 3.44 -17.27 12.29
CA GLY A 168 4.18 -16.32 11.47
C GLY A 168 3.26 -15.29 10.79
N TRP A 169 2.13 -15.74 10.26
CA TRP A 169 1.09 -14.86 9.71
C TRP A 169 0.41 -13.99 10.77
N ALA A 170 0.10 -14.55 11.94
CA ALA A 170 -0.48 -13.79 13.05
C ALA A 170 0.44 -12.64 13.51
N LEU A 171 1.74 -12.94 13.68
CA LEU A 171 2.76 -11.98 14.10
C LEU A 171 2.99 -10.89 13.04
N ALA A 172 3.05 -11.25 11.76
CA ALA A 172 3.10 -10.26 10.68
C ALA A 172 1.86 -9.37 10.68
N GLY A 173 0.68 -9.95 10.89
CA GLY A 173 -0.56 -9.20 10.99
C GLY A 173 -0.55 -8.20 12.14
N ALA A 174 -0.12 -8.63 13.32
CA ALA A 174 0.06 -7.74 14.47
C ALA A 174 1.04 -6.60 14.19
N LEU A 175 2.20 -6.90 13.58
CA LEU A 175 3.19 -5.89 13.20
C LEU A 175 2.63 -4.88 12.19
N LEU A 176 1.84 -5.33 11.22
CA LEU A 176 1.21 -4.45 10.21
C LEU A 176 0.10 -3.58 10.81
N LEU A 177 -0.65 -4.09 11.79
CA LEU A 177 -1.59 -3.26 12.55
C LEU A 177 -0.87 -2.22 13.41
N LEU A 178 0.31 -2.54 13.98
CA LEU A 178 1.16 -1.56 14.65
C LEU A 178 1.70 -0.52 13.67
N VAL A 179 2.06 -0.91 12.45
CA VAL A 179 2.42 0.04 11.38
C VAL A 179 1.24 0.95 11.05
N ALA A 180 0.04 0.39 10.89
CA ALA A 180 -1.17 1.17 10.64
C ALA A 180 -1.41 2.20 11.75
N LEU A 181 -1.32 1.77 13.01
CA LEU A 181 -1.45 2.63 14.18
C LEU A 181 -0.37 3.72 14.22
N GLY A 182 0.90 3.34 14.07
CA GLY A 182 2.03 4.28 14.05
C GLY A 182 1.92 5.30 12.91
N SER A 183 1.45 4.88 11.75
CA SER A 183 1.23 5.75 10.59
C SER A 183 0.06 6.73 10.79
N ALA A 184 -0.93 6.38 11.62
CA ALA A 184 -2.04 7.28 11.95
C ALA A 184 -1.58 8.48 12.79
N PHE A 185 -0.50 8.34 13.57
CA PHE A 185 0.04 9.36 14.46
C PHE A 185 1.34 10.02 13.99
N SER A 186 1.94 9.54 12.89
CA SER A 186 3.23 10.04 12.41
C SER A 186 3.08 11.05 11.29
N LEU A 187 3.61 12.26 11.47
CA LEU A 187 3.77 13.26 10.39
C LEU A 187 5.23 13.50 10.00
N SER A 188 6.19 12.96 10.76
CA SER A 188 7.62 13.04 10.43
C SER A 188 7.95 12.17 9.23
N TRP A 189 8.62 12.73 8.21
CA TRP A 189 9.01 11.98 7.01
C TRP A 189 9.90 10.78 7.35
N LYS A 190 10.77 10.91 8.38
CA LYS A 190 11.66 9.84 8.84
C LYS A 190 10.86 8.69 9.44
N ALA A 191 9.86 9.00 10.27
CA ALA A 191 8.98 8.01 10.86
C ALA A 191 8.16 7.29 9.79
N VAL A 192 7.64 8.02 8.81
CA VAL A 192 6.89 7.45 7.68
C VAL A 192 7.77 6.50 6.85
N ALA A 193 9.02 6.88 6.54
CA ALA A 193 9.97 6.00 5.85
C ALA A 193 10.31 4.76 6.67
N ALA A 194 10.56 4.91 7.98
CA ALA A 194 10.86 3.80 8.89
C ALA A 194 9.68 2.82 8.98
N LEU A 195 8.45 3.32 9.11
CA LEU A 195 7.24 2.49 9.09
C LEU A 195 7.08 1.73 7.77
N GLY A 196 7.46 2.34 6.63
CA GLY A 196 7.49 1.66 5.34
C GLY A 196 8.50 0.51 5.28
N LEU A 197 9.69 0.68 5.86
CA LEU A 197 10.67 -0.39 6.01
C LEU A 197 10.15 -1.51 6.92
N VAL A 198 9.57 -1.16 8.07
CA VAL A 198 8.97 -2.14 9.00
C VAL A 198 7.87 -2.92 8.31
N ALA A 199 7.01 -2.27 7.51
CA ALA A 199 5.98 -2.95 6.73
C ALA A 199 6.57 -3.98 5.74
N ALA A 200 7.64 -3.64 5.02
CA ALA A 200 8.30 -4.58 4.13
C ALA A 200 8.94 -5.75 4.90
N CYS A 201 9.62 -5.46 6.00
CA CYS A 201 10.25 -6.47 6.87
C CYS A 201 9.23 -7.38 7.56
N ALA A 202 7.97 -6.97 7.71
CA ALA A 202 6.93 -7.83 8.29
C ALA A 202 6.75 -9.14 7.52
N MET A 203 7.03 -9.16 6.21
CA MET A 203 6.98 -10.39 5.40
C MET A 203 8.12 -11.36 5.67
N ALA A 204 9.18 -10.94 6.38
CA ALA A 204 10.21 -11.86 6.85
C ALA A 204 9.64 -12.90 7.83
N VAL A 205 8.64 -12.53 8.63
CA VAL A 205 8.10 -13.38 9.71
C VAL A 205 7.44 -14.65 9.15
N PRO A 206 6.42 -14.59 8.27
CA PRO A 206 5.84 -15.78 7.66
C PRO A 206 6.81 -16.48 6.69
N ALA A 207 7.81 -15.79 6.14
CA ALA A 207 8.80 -16.39 5.26
C ALA A 207 9.84 -17.24 6.01
N ALA A 208 10.18 -16.86 7.25
CA ALA A 208 11.16 -17.57 8.08
C ALA A 208 10.64 -18.92 8.60
N VAL A 209 9.32 -19.07 8.73
CA VAL A 209 8.65 -20.31 9.17
C VAL A 209 8.25 -21.21 8.00
N HIS A 210 8.67 -20.89 6.78
CA HIS A 210 8.39 -21.74 5.63
C HIS A 210 9.17 -23.05 5.76
N PRO A 211 8.56 -24.23 5.52
CA PRO A 211 9.27 -25.50 5.50
C PRO A 211 10.19 -25.55 4.28
N ALA A 212 11.38 -24.97 4.41
CA ALA A 212 12.34 -24.84 3.33
C ALA A 212 13.37 -25.97 3.43
N ALA A 213 13.31 -26.93 2.51
CA ALA A 213 14.32 -27.95 2.17
C ALA A 213 14.97 -28.75 3.33
N THR A 214 14.91 -30.08 3.29
CA THR A 214 15.66 -30.94 4.22
C THR A 214 17.16 -31.02 3.85
N GLY A 215 18.06 -31.09 4.85
CA GLY A 215 19.50 -31.31 4.64
C GLY A 215 20.34 -30.02 4.51
N ALA A 216 21.53 -30.10 3.89
CA ALA A 216 22.53 -29.03 3.86
C ALA A 216 22.10 -27.72 3.16
N GLY A 217 20.96 -27.73 2.44
CA GLY A 217 20.38 -26.55 1.79
C GLY A 217 19.33 -25.81 2.63
N HIS A 218 19.01 -26.30 3.83
CA HIS A 218 17.96 -25.75 4.69
C HIS A 218 18.15 -24.26 4.97
N ASP A 219 19.36 -23.87 5.43
CA ASP A 219 19.64 -22.50 5.84
C ASP A 219 19.64 -21.53 4.66
N TRP A 220 20.27 -21.93 3.55
CA TRP A 220 20.31 -21.14 2.31
C TRP A 220 18.91 -20.91 1.73
N SER A 221 18.04 -21.93 1.79
CA SER A 221 16.67 -21.83 1.29
C SER A 221 15.82 -20.91 2.17
N GLY A 222 15.96 -21.02 3.49
CA GLY A 222 15.30 -20.14 4.46
C GLY A 222 15.71 -18.68 4.28
N ASP A 223 17.01 -18.40 4.28
CA ASP A 223 17.55 -17.05 4.10
C ASP A 223 17.13 -16.44 2.75
N ALA A 224 17.23 -17.21 1.66
CA ALA A 224 16.80 -16.78 0.35
C ALA A 224 15.29 -16.49 0.31
N ASN A 225 14.47 -17.29 1.00
CA ASN A 225 13.03 -17.07 1.05
C ASN A 225 12.67 -15.78 1.78
N VAL A 226 13.32 -15.50 2.92
CA VAL A 226 13.16 -14.25 3.68
C VAL A 226 13.57 -13.04 2.84
N LEU A 227 14.77 -13.09 2.24
CA LEU A 227 15.27 -12.01 1.39
C LEU A 227 14.34 -11.76 0.20
N ARG A 228 13.88 -12.82 -0.48
CA ARG A 228 12.91 -12.73 -1.58
C ARG A 228 11.60 -12.10 -1.14
N ALA A 229 11.06 -12.50 0.01
CA ALA A 229 9.79 -11.99 0.51
C ALA A 229 9.87 -10.49 0.82
N VAL A 230 10.91 -10.06 1.53
CA VAL A 230 11.11 -8.64 1.88
C VAL A 230 11.40 -7.81 0.63
N ALA A 231 12.37 -8.23 -0.20
CA ALA A 231 12.76 -7.50 -1.40
C ALA A 231 11.62 -7.44 -2.43
N GLY A 232 10.91 -8.55 -2.66
CA GLY A 232 9.77 -8.60 -3.57
C GLY A 232 8.63 -7.70 -3.11
N THR A 233 8.31 -7.69 -1.82
CA THR A 233 7.28 -6.82 -1.24
C THR A 233 7.64 -5.34 -1.36
N ALA A 234 8.89 -4.99 -1.03
CA ALA A 234 9.38 -3.63 -1.16
C ALA A 234 9.38 -3.16 -2.62
N TRP A 235 9.86 -4.00 -3.55
CA TRP A 235 9.93 -3.68 -4.96
C TRP A 235 8.54 -3.50 -5.59
N LEU A 236 7.64 -4.47 -5.42
CA LEU A 236 6.26 -4.40 -5.92
C LEU A 236 5.54 -3.17 -5.38
N GLY A 237 5.69 -2.94 -4.07
CA GLY A 237 5.12 -1.79 -3.38
C GLY A 237 5.62 -0.47 -3.97
N LEU A 238 6.93 -0.33 -4.12
CA LEU A 238 7.54 0.91 -4.61
C LEU A 238 7.09 1.21 -6.04
N VAL A 239 7.03 0.22 -6.93
CA VAL A 239 6.52 0.38 -8.30
C VAL A 239 5.07 0.88 -8.28
N ALA A 240 4.18 0.22 -7.55
CA ALA A 240 2.77 0.61 -7.46
C ALA A 240 2.61 2.02 -6.87
N ALA A 241 3.35 2.33 -5.81
CA ALA A 241 3.30 3.62 -5.14
C ALA A 241 3.83 4.77 -6.01
N LEU A 242 4.88 4.53 -6.80
CA LEU A 242 5.42 5.51 -7.75
C LEU A 242 4.44 5.80 -8.89
N VAL A 243 3.77 4.78 -9.43
CA VAL A 243 2.70 4.96 -10.42
C VAL A 243 1.60 5.85 -9.87
N ALA A 244 1.15 5.58 -8.65
CA ALA A 244 0.10 6.37 -8.01
C ALA A 244 0.58 7.78 -7.63
N PHE A 245 1.84 7.95 -7.20
CA PHE A 245 2.46 9.26 -6.94
C PHE A 245 2.46 10.13 -8.20
N ARG A 246 2.89 9.58 -9.33
CA ARG A 246 2.86 10.28 -10.63
C ARG A 246 1.44 10.56 -11.10
N ALA A 247 0.51 9.62 -10.96
CA ALA A 247 -0.90 9.82 -11.31
C ALA A 247 -1.56 10.94 -10.47
N HIS A 248 -1.03 11.22 -9.28
CA HIS A 248 -1.44 12.31 -8.42
C HIS A 248 -0.70 13.63 -8.64
N GLY A 249 0.15 13.71 -9.66
CA GLY A 249 0.90 14.92 -10.03
C GLY A 249 2.20 15.11 -9.28
N GLY A 250 2.68 14.09 -8.56
CA GLY A 250 4.00 14.13 -7.94
C GLY A 250 5.09 14.17 -9.01
N VAL A 251 6.01 15.13 -8.86
CA VAL A 251 7.18 15.27 -9.74
C VAL A 251 8.38 14.70 -9.00
N VAL A 252 9.14 13.81 -9.65
CA VAL A 252 10.44 13.38 -9.16
C VAL A 252 11.44 14.38 -9.74
N GLU A 253 11.56 15.54 -9.11
CA GLU A 253 12.63 16.47 -9.48
C GLU A 253 13.96 15.84 -9.04
N GLY A 254 14.91 15.78 -9.96
CA GLY A 254 16.29 15.49 -9.59
C GLY A 254 16.72 16.57 -8.61
N ARG A 255 17.13 16.19 -7.40
CA ARG A 255 17.83 17.10 -6.49
C ARG A 255 19.16 17.48 -7.15
N THR A 256 19.14 18.42 -8.10
CA THR A 256 20.26 19.33 -8.22
C THR A 256 20.27 20.07 -6.90
N ALA A 257 21.29 19.84 -6.08
CA ALA A 257 21.51 20.56 -4.86
C ALA A 257 21.57 22.06 -5.18
N ALA A 258 20.43 22.75 -5.13
CA ALA A 258 20.37 24.19 -5.10
C ALA A 258 20.66 24.65 -3.67
N GLY A 259 21.84 24.26 -3.19
CA GLY A 259 22.60 25.02 -2.21
C GLY A 259 23.31 26.11 -2.97
N SER A 260 22.60 27.18 -3.34
CA SER A 260 23.17 28.51 -3.47
C SER A 260 22.04 29.51 -3.40
N ALA A 261 22.06 30.30 -2.34
CA ALA A 261 21.40 31.58 -2.32
C ALA A 261 21.88 32.37 -3.54
N GLY A 262 21.04 32.47 -4.55
CA GLY A 262 21.21 33.42 -5.65
C GLY A 262 20.84 34.81 -5.17
N CYS A 263 21.61 35.37 -4.23
CA CYS A 263 21.70 36.81 -4.09
C CYS A 263 22.46 37.31 -5.33
N SER A 264 21.74 37.80 -6.33
CA SER A 264 22.34 38.60 -7.39
C SER A 264 22.74 39.97 -6.80
N PRO A 265 24.02 40.37 -6.81
CA PRO A 265 24.42 41.71 -6.41
C PRO A 265 24.27 42.64 -7.60
N SER A 266 23.04 42.88 -8.05
CA SER A 266 22.75 44.01 -8.94
C SER A 266 21.27 44.39 -8.86
N ALA A 267 21.03 45.63 -8.43
CA ALA A 267 19.75 46.32 -8.33
C ALA A 267 18.86 45.88 -7.16
N GLY A 268 18.83 46.72 -6.12
CA GLY A 268 17.99 46.59 -4.95
C GLY A 268 16.51 46.68 -5.29
N SER A 269 15.80 45.58 -5.08
CA SER A 269 14.39 45.57 -4.70
C SER A 269 14.00 44.14 -4.31
N CYS A 270 14.08 43.82 -3.02
CA CYS A 270 13.42 42.64 -2.46
C CYS A 270 11.92 42.89 -2.43
N THR A 271 11.21 42.59 -3.52
CA THR A 271 9.76 42.44 -3.52
C THR A 271 9.43 40.99 -3.17
N LEU A 272 9.05 40.76 -1.91
CA LEU A 272 8.41 39.52 -1.50
C LEU A 272 7.10 39.35 -2.31
N PRO A 273 6.87 38.21 -2.97
CA PRO A 273 5.54 37.93 -3.51
C PRO A 273 4.59 37.69 -2.33
N VAL A 274 3.78 38.69 -2.01
CA VAL A 274 2.58 38.55 -1.19
C VAL A 274 1.62 37.66 -1.98
N ARG A 275 1.66 36.35 -1.73
CA ARG A 275 0.54 35.47 -2.09
C ARG A 275 -0.62 35.81 -1.16
N SER A 276 -1.54 36.62 -1.63
CA SER A 276 -2.81 36.87 -0.95
C SER A 276 -3.55 35.55 -0.80
N SER A 277 -3.70 35.11 0.45
CA SER A 277 -4.68 34.11 0.84
C SER A 277 -6.08 34.66 0.63
N SER A 278 -6.86 34.08 -0.27
CA SER A 278 -8.31 34.08 -0.15
C SER A 278 -8.92 32.84 -0.78
N SER A 279 -9.85 32.26 -0.03
CA SER A 279 -10.85 31.25 -0.38
C SER A 279 -10.37 29.88 -0.85
N TRP A 280 -10.25 28.92 0.07
CA TRP A 280 -10.63 27.51 -0.19
C TRP A 280 -11.16 26.88 1.11
N TRP A 281 -12.48 26.68 1.12
CA TRP A 281 -13.07 25.42 1.55
C TRP A 281 -12.77 24.36 0.47
#